data_AF-A0A936NE55-F1
#
_entry.id   AF-A0A936NE55-F1
#
_cell.length_a   1.000
_cell.length_b   1.000
_cell.length_c   1.000
_cell.angle_alpha   90.00
_cell.angle_beta   90.00
_cell.angle_gamma   90.00
#
_symmetry.space_group_name_H-M   'P 1'
#
loop_
_entity.id
_entity.type
_entity.pdbx_description
1 polymer ?
#
loop_
_entity_poly.entity_id
_entity_poly.type
_entity_poly.pdbx_seq_one_letter_code
_entity_poly.pdbx_strand_id
1 'polypeptide(L)'
;MAWADIETSPGAEAYDGPVERVLDDRLSSRLAEQDLEFVDSRVEYLPPGVNWKQHLAWRSGHAAGLTERSDRLDLPEPDAPVLETAYSNGTSTLFVIGRADDAGERLVVLTALALAG
;
A
#
# COMPACT_ATOMS: atom_id res chain seq x y z
N MET A 1 3.82 15.99 -5.34
CA MET A 1 4.55 15.23 -4.32
C MET A 1 5.69 14.55 -5.04
N ALA A 2 6.93 14.72 -4.59
CA ALA A 2 8.05 13.98 -5.15
C ALA A 2 8.19 12.65 -4.40
N TRP A 3 8.67 11.60 -5.07
CA TRP A 3 8.86 10.28 -4.44
C TRP A 3 9.81 10.35 -3.22
N ALA A 4 10.76 11.31 -3.24
CA ALA A 4 11.65 11.61 -2.13
C ALA A 4 10.93 11.99 -0.82
N ASP A 5 9.65 12.36 -0.88
CA ASP A 5 8.85 12.73 0.28
C ASP A 5 8.13 11.52 0.93
N ILE A 6 8.18 10.34 0.30
CA ILE A 6 7.49 9.13 0.79
C ILE A 6 8.44 8.32 1.68
N GLU A 7 8.50 8.65 2.96
CA GLU A 7 9.37 7.96 3.93
C GLU A 7 9.08 6.45 4.05
N THR A 8 10.12 5.63 4.20
CA THR A 8 10.03 4.17 4.43
C THR A 8 9.39 3.82 5.76
N SER A 9 8.77 2.65 5.80
CA SER A 9 8.18 2.10 7.02
C SER A 9 9.20 1.95 8.16
N PRO A 10 8.93 2.43 9.39
CA PRO A 10 9.94 2.43 10.44
C PRO A 10 10.30 1.01 10.80
N GLY A 11 11.60 0.69 10.67
CA GLY A 11 12.11 -0.65 10.90
C GLY A 11 11.68 -1.69 9.86
N ALA A 12 10.98 -1.29 8.80
CA ALA A 12 10.66 -2.23 7.73
C ALA A 12 11.88 -2.55 6.88
N GLU A 13 11.87 -3.76 6.36
CA GLU A 13 12.93 -4.30 5.52
C GLU A 13 12.41 -4.39 4.09
N ALA A 14 13.31 -4.38 3.11
CA ALA A 14 12.94 -4.72 1.74
C ALA A 14 12.37 -6.15 1.70
N TYR A 15 11.31 -6.34 0.93
CA TYR A 15 10.70 -7.64 0.74
C TYR A 15 11.02 -8.17 -0.66
N ASP A 16 11.36 -9.45 -0.74
CA ASP A 16 11.50 -10.22 -1.99
C ASP A 16 10.89 -11.60 -1.71
N GLY A 17 9.71 -11.87 -2.29
CA GLY A 17 8.96 -13.07 -1.97
C GLY A 17 7.59 -13.18 -2.66
N PRO A 18 6.88 -14.29 -2.46
CA PRO A 18 5.70 -14.65 -3.26
C PRO A 18 4.51 -13.69 -3.11
N VAL A 19 4.43 -12.95 -2.00
CA VAL A 19 3.32 -12.01 -1.74
C VAL A 19 3.34 -10.80 -2.67
N GLU A 20 4.52 -10.41 -3.17
CA GLU A 20 4.69 -9.24 -4.03
C GLU A 20 3.77 -9.30 -5.25
N ARG A 21 3.68 -10.47 -5.90
CA ARG A 21 2.81 -10.67 -7.05
C ARG A 21 1.34 -10.40 -6.75
N VAL A 22 0.84 -10.80 -5.58
CA VAL A 22 -0.55 -10.56 -5.18
C VAL A 22 -0.80 -9.06 -5.01
N LEU A 23 0.16 -8.35 -4.41
CA LEU A 23 0.06 -6.90 -4.19
C LEU A 23 0.13 -6.14 -5.53
N ASP A 24 0.99 -6.58 -6.45
CA ASP A 24 1.12 -6.01 -7.80
C ASP A 24 -0.12 -6.24 -8.66
N ASP A 25 -0.68 -7.46 -8.65
CA ASP A 25 -1.93 -7.77 -9.35
C ASP A 25 -3.08 -6.90 -8.82
N ARG A 26 -3.10 -6.66 -7.50
CA ARG A 26 -4.08 -5.76 -6.88
C ARG A 26 -3.86 -4.30 -7.28
N LEU A 27 -2.63 -3.81 -7.27
CA LEU A 27 -2.29 -2.45 -7.73
C LEU A 27 -2.70 -2.25 -9.18
N SER A 28 -2.34 -3.18 -10.06
CA SER A 28 -2.65 -3.12 -11.49
C SER A 28 -4.15 -3.02 -11.74
N SER A 29 -4.95 -3.77 -10.98
CA SER A 29 -6.42 -3.70 -11.04
C SER A 29 -6.93 -2.31 -10.67
N ARG A 30 -6.38 -1.68 -9.62
CA ARG A 30 -6.77 -0.33 -9.19
C ARG A 30 -6.38 0.77 -10.17
N LEU A 31 -5.18 0.68 -10.73
CA LEU A 31 -4.72 1.64 -11.74
C LEU A 31 -5.61 1.61 -12.98
N ALA A 32 -6.00 0.40 -13.44
CA ALA A 32 -6.90 0.23 -14.57
C ALA A 32 -8.34 0.71 -14.28
N GLU A 33 -8.85 0.49 -13.06
CA GLU A 33 -10.17 0.97 -12.64
C GLU A 33 -10.27 2.50 -12.61
N GLN A 34 -9.17 3.19 -12.32
CA GLN A 34 -9.15 4.63 -12.05
C GLN A 34 -8.48 5.46 -13.15
N ASP A 35 -8.02 4.84 -14.24
CA ASP A 35 -7.32 5.49 -15.35
C ASP A 35 -6.13 6.33 -14.87
N LEU A 36 -5.28 5.72 -14.02
CA LEU A 36 -4.12 6.38 -13.42
C LEU A 36 -2.81 5.90 -14.06
N GLU A 37 -1.87 6.83 -14.25
CA GLU A 37 -0.52 6.53 -14.69
C GLU A 37 0.34 6.10 -13.50
N PHE A 38 0.91 4.89 -13.58
CA PHE A 38 1.85 4.40 -12.58
C PHE A 38 3.17 5.16 -12.63
N VAL A 39 3.66 5.59 -11.47
CA VAL A 39 4.97 6.25 -11.35
C VAL A 39 6.00 5.27 -10.84
N ASP A 40 5.80 4.77 -9.62
CA ASP A 40 6.76 3.91 -8.92
C ASP A 40 6.13 3.25 -7.69
N SER A 41 6.72 2.17 -7.20
CA SER A 41 6.28 1.41 -6.03
C SER A 41 7.46 0.88 -5.20
N ARG A 42 7.15 0.47 -3.98
CA ARG A 42 8.05 -0.35 -3.16
C ARG A 42 7.26 -1.35 -2.34
N VAL A 43 7.88 -2.49 -2.06
CA VAL A 43 7.32 -3.52 -1.18
C VAL A 43 8.21 -3.66 0.05
N GLU A 44 7.59 -3.60 1.22
CA GLU A 44 8.24 -3.56 2.51
C GLU A 44 7.68 -4.67 3.41
N TYR A 45 8.55 -5.29 4.22
CA TYR A 45 8.16 -6.28 5.21
C TYR A 45 8.22 -5.65 6.60
N LEU A 46 7.06 -5.40 7.22
CA LEU A 46 6.96 -4.66 8.47
C LEU A 46 7.50 -5.48 9.66
N PRO A 47 8.04 -4.84 10.72
CA PRO A 47 8.50 -5.54 11.92
C PRO A 47 7.41 -6.40 12.56
N PRO A 48 7.78 -7.51 13.24
CA PRO A 48 6.84 -8.29 14.06
C PRO A 48 6.05 -7.41 15.03
N GLY A 49 4.75 -7.65 15.14
CA GLY A 49 3.85 -6.92 16.05
C GLY A 49 3.34 -5.57 15.53
N VAL A 50 3.83 -5.08 14.37
CA VAL A 50 3.23 -3.93 13.68
C VAL A 50 2.02 -4.40 12.89
N ASN A 51 0.83 -3.95 13.28
CA ASN A 51 -0.40 -4.23 12.55
C ASN A 51 -0.78 -3.09 11.57
N TRP A 52 -1.77 -3.37 10.72
CA TRP A 52 -2.25 -2.46 9.69
C TRP A 52 -2.67 -1.10 10.24
N LYS A 53 -3.41 -1.07 11.35
CA LYS A 53 -3.87 0.18 11.97
C LYS A 53 -2.69 1.04 12.46
N GLN A 54 -1.66 0.43 13.03
CA GLN A 54 -0.45 1.14 13.46
C GLN A 54 0.32 1.69 12.26
N HIS A 55 0.46 0.90 11.19
CA HIS A 55 1.08 1.34 9.95
C HIS A 55 0.33 2.53 9.33
N LEU A 56 -1.01 2.46 9.24
CA LEU A 56 -1.83 3.56 8.72
C LEU A 56 -1.74 4.83 9.57
N ALA A 57 -1.73 4.71 10.90
CA ALA A 57 -1.55 5.86 11.77
C ALA A 57 -0.23 6.59 11.47
N TRP A 58 0.86 5.84 11.28
CA TRP A 58 2.16 6.42 10.92
C TRP A 58 2.16 7.02 9.50
N ARG A 59 1.57 6.35 8.51
CA ARG A 59 1.40 6.86 7.14
C ARG A 59 0.57 8.14 7.10
N SER A 60 -0.53 8.21 7.84
CA SER A 60 -1.41 9.37 7.89
C SER A 60 -0.71 10.62 8.45
N GLY A 61 0.25 10.44 9.37
CA GLY A 61 1.09 11.52 9.88
C GLY A 61 2.08 12.08 8.85
N HIS A 62 2.49 11.26 7.87
CA HIS A 62 3.39 11.66 6.78
C HIS A 62 2.67 12.07 5.50
N ALA A 63 1.39 11.68 5.34
CA ALA A 63 0.54 12.05 4.22
C ALA A 63 -0.04 13.48 4.36
N ALA A 64 0.72 14.42 4.94
CA ALA A 64 0.28 15.79 5.14
C ALA A 64 -0.09 16.43 3.79
N GLY A 65 -1.37 16.80 3.62
CA GLY A 65 -1.90 17.38 2.38
C GLY A 65 -2.60 16.38 1.44
N LEU A 66 -2.70 15.10 1.80
CA LEU A 66 -3.54 14.13 1.10
C LEU A 66 -4.81 13.84 1.90
N THR A 67 -5.93 13.62 1.20
CA THR A 67 -7.17 13.15 1.83
C THR A 67 -7.21 11.63 1.71
N GLU A 68 -7.43 10.95 2.84
CA GLU A 68 -7.65 9.51 2.85
C GLU A 68 -8.95 9.17 2.09
N ARG A 69 -8.80 8.39 1.01
CA ARG A 69 -9.90 7.67 0.38
C ARG A 69 -9.80 6.23 0.85
N SER A 70 -10.44 5.96 1.98
CA SER A 70 -10.67 4.60 2.45
C SER A 70 -11.76 3.98 1.56
N ASP A 71 -11.39 3.60 0.34
CA ASP A 71 -12.24 2.84 -0.57
C ASP A 71 -12.26 1.39 -0.08
N ARG A 72 -13.08 1.19 0.95
CA ARG A 72 -13.38 -0.02 1.72
C ARG A 72 -13.10 -1.34 0.98
N LEU A 73 -12.45 -2.25 1.74
CA LEU A 73 -12.34 -3.69 1.49
C LEU A 73 -13.65 -4.29 1.01
N ASP A 74 -13.62 -5.05 -0.08
CA ASP A 74 -14.40 -6.28 -0.15
C ASP A 74 -13.89 -7.21 -1.26
N LEU A 75 -14.05 -8.52 -0.97
CA LEU A 75 -14.12 -9.70 -1.85
C LEU A 75 -12.83 -10.56 -2.01
N PRO A 76 -12.96 -11.85 -2.40
CA PRO A 76 -13.13 -12.94 -1.44
C PRO A 76 -12.20 -14.10 -1.84
N GLU A 77 -11.03 -14.23 -1.21
CA GLU A 77 -10.16 -15.37 -1.48
C GLU A 77 -9.65 -16.02 -0.19
N PRO A 78 -9.42 -17.34 -0.22
CA PRO A 78 -9.43 -18.20 0.97
C PRO A 78 -8.20 -18.06 1.87
N ASP A 79 -7.20 -17.26 1.46
CA ASP A 79 -5.94 -17.06 2.16
C ASP A 79 -5.73 -15.56 2.44
N ALA A 80 -5.67 -15.21 3.73
CA ALA A 80 -5.45 -13.88 4.34
C ALA A 80 -5.96 -12.63 3.56
N PRO A 81 -6.91 -11.85 4.12
CA PRO A 81 -7.50 -10.71 3.41
C PRO A 81 -6.44 -9.66 3.03
N VAL A 82 -6.48 -9.21 1.77
CA VAL A 82 -5.73 -8.03 1.31
C VAL A 82 -6.34 -6.78 1.95
N LEU A 83 -5.49 -5.97 2.57
CA LEU A 83 -5.81 -4.71 3.20
C LEU A 83 -5.41 -3.60 2.23
N GLU A 84 -6.22 -2.55 2.10
CA GLU A 84 -5.95 -1.51 1.14
C GLU A 84 -6.45 -0.15 1.67
N THR A 85 -5.69 0.90 1.39
CA THR A 85 -6.14 2.28 1.48
C THR A 85 -5.47 3.11 0.37
N ALA A 86 -6.07 4.23 0.03
CA ALA A 86 -5.49 5.21 -0.88
C ALA A 86 -5.54 6.61 -0.28
N TYR A 87 -4.55 7.43 -0.60
CA TYR A 87 -4.52 8.85 -0.24
C TYR A 87 -4.42 9.66 -1.53
N SER A 88 -5.26 10.67 -1.72
CA SER A 88 -5.27 11.46 -2.95
C SER A 88 -5.46 12.95 -2.69
N ASN A 89 -4.95 13.77 -3.61
CA ASN A 89 -5.20 15.21 -3.69
C ASN A 89 -5.85 15.62 -5.03
N GLY A 90 -6.28 14.65 -5.83
CA GLY A 90 -6.86 14.88 -7.16
C GLY A 90 -5.84 14.99 -8.30
N THR A 91 -4.54 15.10 -8.01
CA THR A 91 -3.46 15.06 -9.02
C THR A 91 -2.59 13.81 -8.88
N SER A 92 -2.31 13.43 -7.63
CA SER A 92 -1.55 12.25 -7.28
C SER A 92 -2.35 11.37 -6.33
N THR A 93 -2.20 10.05 -6.48
CA THR A 93 -2.79 9.05 -5.60
C THR A 93 -1.69 8.13 -5.09
N LEU A 94 -1.63 7.96 -3.77
CA LEU A 94 -0.76 7.03 -3.07
C LEU A 94 -1.57 5.82 -2.63
N PHE A 95 -1.29 4.66 -3.21
CA PHE A 95 -1.86 3.38 -2.80
C PHE A 95 -1.01 2.76 -1.70
N VAL A 96 -1.67 2.21 -0.68
CA VAL A 96 -1.05 1.37 0.35
C VAL A 96 -1.83 0.07 0.39
N ILE A 97 -1.18 -1.02 0.01
CA ILE A 97 -1.78 -2.36 -0.12
C ILE A 97 -0.98 -3.31 0.76
N GLY A 98 -1.64 -3.98 1.69
CA GLY A 98 -1.01 -4.88 2.64
C GLY A 98 -1.59 -6.29 2.58
N ARG A 99 -0.76 -7.29 2.85
CA ARG A 99 -1.18 -8.68 3.08
C ARG A 99 -0.28 -9.29 4.14
N ALA A 100 -0.82 -10.19 4.96
CA ALA A 100 0.04 -11.02 5.80
C ALA A 100 0.86 -11.98 4.91
N ASP A 101 2.08 -12.29 5.32
CA ASP A 101 2.87 -13.32 4.67
C ASP A 101 2.28 -14.72 4.84
N ASP A 102 2.84 -15.71 4.14
CA ASP A 102 2.31 -17.08 4.14
C ASP A 102 2.31 -17.75 5.53
N ALA A 103 3.14 -17.25 6.44
CA ALA A 103 3.17 -17.68 7.85
C ALA A 103 2.15 -16.93 8.74
N GLY A 104 1.57 -15.82 8.24
CA GLY A 104 0.66 -14.96 8.99
C GLY A 104 1.33 -14.15 10.09
N GLU A 105 2.66 -14.07 10.11
CA GLU A 105 3.45 -13.51 11.22
C GLU A 105 3.70 -12.01 11.05
N ARG A 106 3.81 -11.54 9.80
CA ARG A 106 4.20 -10.17 9.48
C ARG A 106 3.39 -9.65 8.29
N LEU A 107 3.25 -8.32 8.23
CA LEU A 107 2.61 -7.65 7.11
C LEU A 107 3.64 -7.31 6.03
N VAL A 108 3.37 -7.74 4.81
CA VAL A 108 4.02 -7.25 3.59
C VAL A 108 3.16 -6.11 3.06
N VAL A 109 3.77 -4.96 2.78
CA VAL A 109 3.07 -3.76 2.33
C VAL A 109 3.71 -3.22 1.07
N LEU A 110 2.90 -3.10 0.02
CA LEU A 110 3.20 -2.34 -1.18
C LEU A 110 2.73 -0.89 -0.96
N THR A 111 3.62 0.06 -1.22
CA THR A 111 3.30 1.49 -1.31
C THR A 111 3.60 1.96 -2.72
N ALA A 112 2.61 2.51 -3.43
CA ALA A 112 2.74 2.90 -4.83
C ALA A 112 2.18 4.30 -5.11
N LEU A 113 2.86 5.05 -5.97
CA LEU A 113 2.44 6.38 -6.40
C LEU A 113 1.93 6.32 -7.84
N ALA A 114 0.81 6.99 -8.08
CA ALA A 114 0.21 7.16 -9.39
C ALA A 114 -0.25 8.61 -9.60
N LEU A 115 -0.39 9.01 -10.87
CA LEU A 115 -0.88 10.32 -11.28
C LEU A 115 -2.19 10.18 -12.07
N ALA A 116 -3.02 11.22 -12.04
CA ALA A 116 -4.17 11.29 -12.94
C ALA A 116 -3.70 11.31 -14.40
N GLY A 117 -4.28 10.45 -15.24
CA GLY A 117 -4.04 10.39 -16.69
C GLY A 117 -4.62 11.55 -17.49
#